data_AF-A0A1V1NX67-F1
#
_entry.id   AF-A0A1V1NX67-F1
#
_cell.length_a   1.000
_cell.length_b   1.000
_cell.length_c   1.000
_cell.angle_alpha   90.00
_cell.angle_beta   90.00
_cell.angle_gamma   90.00
#
_symmetry.space_group_name_H-M   'P 1'
#
loop_
_entity.id
_entity.type
_entity.pdbx_description
1 polymer ?
#
loop_
_entity_poly.entity_id
_entity_poly.type
_entity_poly.pdbx_seq_one_letter_code
_entity_poly.pdbx_strand_id
1 'polypeptide(L)'
;MFKDNSELIMPWTSQFLNHSEVTLSVEGSFIHWINVENNKIFSDNPLTLIINKNIHLKAVFDSDICFDFNLNEGFNPVSLPVFPSDNNVSSVLQSTDASAYRFSGNNYVPVNNLLTKIGYWVKLHESKKLTVCGPPLNNLNLELAPGFHFIGSVSTKQTPSTIPTDNIEAIYIWKDNAWVEVTEMTPGLAHCVKIKTPCQFILNGE
;
A
#
# COMPACT_ATOMS: atom_id res chain seq x y z
N MET A 1 1.85 8.09 17.13
CA MET A 1 0.60 7.86 16.37
C MET A 1 -0.20 9.14 16.36
N PHE A 2 -0.19 9.84 15.23
CA PHE A 2 -1.00 11.04 14.99
C PHE A 2 -2.48 10.63 14.93
N LYS A 3 -3.38 11.53 15.34
CA LYS A 3 -4.83 11.39 15.12
C LYS A 3 -5.31 12.63 14.37
N ASP A 4 -6.40 12.48 13.63
CA ASP A 4 -7.04 13.58 12.93
C ASP A 4 -7.25 14.80 13.85
N ASN A 5 -6.93 15.99 13.34
CA ASN A 5 -6.97 17.28 14.07
C ASN A 5 -6.04 17.42 15.29
N SER A 6 -5.02 16.58 15.46
CA SER A 6 -4.01 16.83 16.49
C SER A 6 -3.08 17.98 16.08
N GLU A 7 -3.16 19.13 16.75
CA GLU A 7 -2.08 20.11 16.75
C GLU A 7 -0.90 19.56 17.56
N LEU A 8 0.23 19.30 16.90
CA LEU A 8 1.46 18.96 17.59
C LEU A 8 2.21 20.25 17.91
N ILE A 9 2.23 20.62 19.19
CA ILE A 9 3.31 21.45 19.71
C ILE A 9 4.49 20.49 19.88
N MET A 10 5.46 20.54 18.97
CA MET A 10 6.68 19.72 19.03
C MET A 10 7.26 19.79 20.46
N PRO A 11 7.75 18.68 21.05
CA PRO A 11 8.13 18.60 22.47
C PRO A 11 9.35 19.48 22.84
N TRP A 12 9.88 20.22 21.87
CA TRP A 12 10.96 21.16 22.02
C TRP A 12 10.40 22.56 21.80
N THR A 13 10.21 23.30 22.88
CA THR A 13 10.19 24.76 22.90
C THR A 13 11.56 25.35 22.50
N SER A 14 12.26 24.73 21.55
CA SER A 14 13.43 25.30 20.89
C SER A 14 12.94 26.03 19.66
N GLN A 15 12.99 27.36 19.70
CA GLN A 15 12.94 28.16 18.48
C GLN A 15 14.04 27.62 17.56
N PHE A 16 13.65 27.07 16.41
CA PHE A 16 14.62 26.67 15.41
C PHE A 16 15.48 27.89 15.05
N LEU A 17 16.80 27.70 14.99
CA LEU A 17 17.70 28.80 14.69
C LEU A 17 17.42 29.30 13.26
N ASN A 18 17.50 30.61 13.07
CA ASN A 18 17.41 31.17 11.73
C ASN A 18 18.50 30.54 10.84
N HIS A 19 18.11 30.08 9.65
CA HIS A 19 18.88 29.30 8.68
C HIS A 19 19.17 27.84 9.04
N SER A 20 18.60 27.27 10.10
CA SER A 20 18.72 25.83 10.35
C SER A 20 17.86 25.04 9.36
N GLU A 21 18.38 23.90 8.91
CA GLU A 21 17.61 22.91 8.17
C GLU A 21 16.80 22.03 9.14
N VAL A 22 15.54 21.80 8.80
CA VAL A 22 14.62 20.96 9.57
C VAL A 22 13.93 20.01 8.61
N THR A 23 13.96 18.71 8.94
CA THR A 23 13.23 17.68 8.20
C THR A 23 12.04 17.21 9.02
N LEU A 24 10.86 17.30 8.44
CA LEU A 24 9.59 16.83 8.99
C LEU A 24 9.16 15.60 8.22
N SER A 25 8.82 14.51 8.91
CA SER A 25 8.24 13.32 8.30
C SER A 25 7.01 12.90 9.07
N VAL A 26 5.97 12.51 8.34
CA VAL A 26 4.77 11.91 8.92
C VAL A 26 4.57 10.52 8.35
N GLU A 27 4.01 9.64 9.16
CA GLU A 27 3.64 8.28 8.75
C GLU A 27 2.17 8.26 8.33
N GLY A 28 1.78 7.25 7.55
CA GLY A 28 0.39 7.04 7.12
C GLY A 28 0.08 7.61 5.73
N SER A 29 -1.21 7.84 5.45
CA SER A 29 -1.75 8.24 4.13
C SER A 29 -1.55 9.72 3.83
N PHE A 30 -0.33 10.22 4.06
CA PHE A 30 -0.05 11.64 3.86
C PHE A 30 -0.29 12.05 2.41
N ILE A 31 -1.07 13.11 2.22
CA ILE A 31 -1.41 13.66 0.90
C ILE A 31 -0.54 14.90 0.62
N HIS A 32 -0.60 15.89 1.52
CA HIS A 32 0.10 17.16 1.38
C HIS A 32 0.09 17.96 2.68
N TRP A 33 0.96 18.97 2.75
CA TRP A 33 0.97 19.97 3.81
C TRP A 33 0.12 21.17 3.40
N ILE A 34 -0.68 21.70 4.32
CA ILE A 34 -1.46 22.94 4.16
C ILE A 34 -1.04 24.00 5.19
N ASN A 35 -1.28 25.27 4.85
CA ASN A 35 -1.15 26.39 5.80
C ASN A 35 -2.42 26.57 6.66
N VAL A 36 -2.46 27.60 7.52
CA VAL A 36 -3.65 27.91 8.35
C VAL A 36 -4.91 28.29 7.56
N GLU A 37 -4.75 28.71 6.31
CA GLU A 37 -5.84 29.05 5.38
C GLU A 37 -6.30 27.83 4.58
N ASN A 38 -5.78 26.64 4.88
CA ASN A 38 -5.99 25.38 4.17
C ASN A 38 -5.48 25.35 2.72
N ASN A 39 -4.57 26.25 2.37
CA ASN A 39 -3.91 26.23 1.07
C ASN A 39 -2.82 25.16 1.05
N LYS A 40 -2.84 24.26 0.05
CA LYS A 40 -1.75 23.30 -0.21
C LYS A 40 -0.45 24.05 -0.50
N ILE A 41 0.60 23.70 0.22
CA ILE A 41 1.91 24.36 0.16
C ILE A 41 3.04 23.40 -0.21
N PHE A 42 2.99 22.14 0.24
CA PHE A 42 4.02 21.14 -0.05
C PHE A 42 3.40 19.77 -0.26
N SER A 43 4.00 18.94 -1.10
CA SER A 43 3.61 17.54 -1.30
C SER A 43 4.67 16.53 -0.86
N ASP A 44 5.86 17.00 -0.50
CA ASP A 44 6.96 16.11 -0.13
C ASP A 44 6.78 15.56 1.28
N ASN A 45 7.17 14.31 1.46
CA ASN A 45 7.30 13.63 2.74
C ASN A 45 8.42 12.57 2.62
N PRO A 46 9.56 12.73 3.32
CA PRO A 46 9.87 13.80 4.27
C PRO A 46 9.97 15.19 3.62
N LEU A 47 9.55 16.23 4.35
CA LEU A 47 9.63 17.64 3.98
C LEU A 47 10.85 18.28 4.65
N THR A 48 11.80 18.76 3.86
CA THR A 48 12.97 19.52 4.35
C THR A 48 12.79 21.02 4.14
N LEU A 49 13.02 21.81 5.18
CA LEU A 49 12.83 23.26 5.20
C LEU A 49 14.05 23.97 5.79
N ILE A 50 14.41 25.13 5.25
CA ILE A 50 15.32 26.09 5.89
C ILE A 50 14.46 27.08 6.67
N ILE A 51 14.67 27.17 7.98
CA ILE A 51 13.89 28.06 8.84
C ILE A 51 14.38 29.49 8.67
N ASN A 52 13.58 30.34 8.02
CA ASN A 52 13.84 31.78 7.88
C ASN A 52 12.69 32.66 8.38
N LYS A 53 11.55 32.04 8.72
CA LYS A 53 10.35 32.68 9.27
C LYS A 53 9.51 31.66 10.03
N ASN A 54 8.52 32.17 10.77
CA ASN A 54 7.48 31.32 11.36
C ASN A 54 6.61 30.71 10.25
N ILE A 55 6.33 29.41 10.34
CA ILE A 55 5.47 28.68 9.41
C ILE A 55 4.50 27.82 10.22
N HIS A 56 3.23 27.86 9.86
CA HIS A 56 2.22 26.93 10.36
C HIS A 56 1.96 25.87 9.30
N LEU A 57 2.12 24.61 9.67
CA LEU A 57 1.90 23.46 8.80
C LEU A 57 0.86 22.54 9.44
N LYS A 58 -0.10 22.09 8.64
CA LYS A 58 -0.95 20.93 8.97
C LYS A 58 -0.69 19.86 7.92
N ALA A 59 -0.45 18.63 8.36
CA ALA A 59 -0.42 17.48 7.47
C ALA A 59 -1.86 17.05 7.16
N VAL A 60 -2.17 16.86 5.88
CA VAL A 60 -3.44 16.30 5.41
C VAL A 60 -3.21 14.83 5.11
N PHE A 61 -4.05 13.98 5.67
CA PHE A 61 -4.03 12.54 5.45
C PHE A 61 -5.32 12.12 4.76
N ASP A 62 -5.25 11.05 3.98
CA ASP A 62 -6.45 10.32 3.59
C ASP A 62 -7.00 9.59 4.82
N SER A 63 -8.32 9.49 4.90
CA SER A 63 -8.96 8.74 5.99
C SER A 63 -8.67 7.25 5.85
N ASP A 64 -8.36 6.60 6.97
CA ASP A 64 -8.22 5.15 6.97
C ASP A 64 -9.51 4.49 6.46
N ILE A 65 -9.34 3.55 5.54
CA ILE A 65 -10.41 2.66 5.09
C ILE A 65 -10.10 1.24 5.53
N CYS A 66 -11.14 0.40 5.62
CA CYS A 66 -11.02 -0.97 6.08
C CYS A 66 -11.51 -1.94 5.02
N PHE A 67 -10.81 -3.07 4.89
CA PHE A 67 -11.20 -4.19 4.05
C PHE A 67 -11.41 -5.44 4.91
N ASP A 68 -12.54 -6.09 4.67
CA ASP A 68 -12.85 -7.38 5.27
C ASP A 68 -12.32 -8.51 4.39
N PHE A 69 -11.62 -9.43 5.01
CA PHE A 69 -11.09 -10.64 4.39
C PHE A 69 -11.81 -11.84 4.99
N ASN A 70 -12.31 -12.71 4.13
CA ASN A 70 -12.84 -14.02 4.51
C ASN A 70 -11.89 -15.09 3.95
N LEU A 71 -10.97 -15.53 4.80
CA LEU A 71 -9.90 -16.46 4.44
C LEU A 71 -10.27 -17.86 4.90
N ASN A 72 -10.01 -18.85 4.07
CA ASN A 72 -10.25 -20.25 4.41
C ASN A 72 -9.02 -20.87 5.09
N GLU A 73 -9.22 -21.97 5.80
CA GLU A 73 -8.11 -22.87 6.15
C GLU A 73 -7.30 -23.23 4.91
N GLY A 74 -5.97 -23.25 5.03
CA GLY A 74 -5.06 -23.50 3.93
C GLY A 74 -4.61 -22.22 3.23
N PHE A 75 -4.28 -22.33 1.94
CA PHE A 75 -3.66 -21.26 1.16
C PHE A 75 -4.70 -20.31 0.57
N ASN A 76 -4.48 -19.01 0.77
CA ASN A 76 -5.30 -17.93 0.24
C ASN A 76 -4.43 -16.92 -0.51
N PRO A 77 -4.82 -16.49 -1.72
CA PRO A 77 -4.18 -15.39 -2.44
C PRO A 77 -4.62 -14.04 -1.84
N VAL A 78 -3.70 -13.27 -1.26
CA VAL A 78 -4.02 -12.01 -0.58
C VAL A 78 -3.07 -10.90 -1.01
N SER A 79 -3.59 -9.69 -1.14
CA SER A 79 -2.79 -8.47 -1.19
C SER A 79 -3.35 -7.42 -0.25
N LEU A 80 -2.53 -6.40 0.07
CA LEU A 80 -2.96 -5.30 0.93
C LEU A 80 -3.33 -4.07 0.08
N PRO A 81 -4.62 -3.68 0.04
CA PRO A 81 -5.09 -2.47 -0.62
C PRO A 81 -4.94 -1.20 0.25
N VAL A 82 -4.43 -1.36 1.47
CA VAL A 82 -4.16 -0.31 2.45
C VAL A 82 -2.78 -0.51 3.06
N PHE A 83 -2.20 0.53 3.66
CA PHE A 83 -0.98 0.42 4.46
C PHE A 83 -1.34 0.23 5.94
N PRO A 84 -1.39 -1.01 6.47
CA PRO A 84 -1.67 -1.20 7.88
C PRO A 84 -0.56 -0.59 8.75
N SER A 85 -0.93 -0.15 9.96
CA SER A 85 0.03 0.40 10.92
C SER A 85 1.08 -0.63 11.38
N ASP A 86 0.70 -1.91 11.43
CA ASP A 86 1.61 -3.03 11.60
C ASP A 86 1.40 -4.03 10.46
N ASN A 87 2.45 -4.22 9.67
CA ASN A 87 2.43 -5.06 8.49
C ASN A 87 3.02 -6.47 8.74
N ASN A 88 3.33 -6.82 9.99
CA ASN A 88 3.74 -8.18 10.35
C ASN A 88 2.64 -9.18 9.99
N VAL A 89 3.04 -10.34 9.45
CA VAL A 89 2.11 -11.41 9.06
C VAL A 89 1.17 -11.79 10.20
N SER A 90 1.69 -11.95 11.43
CA SER A 90 0.87 -12.33 12.58
C SER A 90 -0.11 -11.25 13.01
N SER A 91 0.28 -9.98 12.88
CA SER A 91 -0.57 -8.83 13.19
C SER A 91 -1.67 -8.64 12.15
N VAL A 92 -1.33 -8.72 10.86
CA VAL A 92 -2.29 -8.56 9.75
C VAL A 92 -3.28 -9.73 9.68
N LEU A 93 -2.76 -10.96 9.78
CA LEU A 93 -3.60 -12.17 9.75
C LEU A 93 -4.25 -12.47 11.11
N GLN A 94 -3.88 -11.71 12.14
CA GLN A 94 -4.34 -11.87 13.52
C GLN A 94 -4.15 -13.31 14.04
N SER A 95 -3.07 -13.99 13.62
CA SER A 95 -2.79 -15.40 13.91
C SER A 95 -1.30 -15.61 14.09
N THR A 96 -0.90 -16.29 15.16
CA THR A 96 0.52 -16.50 15.52
C THR A 96 1.17 -17.65 14.78
N ASP A 97 0.38 -18.51 14.15
CA ASP A 97 0.80 -19.71 13.41
C ASP A 97 0.64 -19.56 11.89
N ALA A 98 0.08 -18.45 11.41
CA ALA A 98 -0.03 -18.17 9.99
C ALA A 98 1.34 -17.94 9.34
N SER A 99 1.44 -18.32 8.07
CA SER A 99 2.64 -18.14 7.25
C SER A 99 2.29 -17.41 5.95
N ALA A 100 3.23 -16.63 5.41
CA ALA A 100 3.04 -15.96 4.13
C ALA A 100 4.23 -16.17 3.21
N TYR A 101 3.96 -16.23 1.91
CA TYR A 101 4.96 -16.47 0.87
C TYR A 101 4.78 -15.49 -0.28
N ARG A 102 5.89 -14.90 -0.74
CA ARG A 102 5.93 -14.08 -1.95
C ARG A 102 6.59 -14.84 -3.09
N PHE A 103 6.19 -14.55 -4.33
CA PHE A 103 6.89 -15.06 -5.50
C PHE A 103 8.17 -14.24 -5.75
N SER A 104 9.30 -14.93 -5.91
CA SER A 104 10.61 -14.30 -6.15
C SER A 104 11.54 -15.29 -6.88
N GLY A 105 12.12 -14.88 -8.01
CA GLY A 105 13.14 -15.68 -8.72
C GLY A 105 12.67 -17.11 -9.03
N ASN A 106 11.43 -17.25 -9.51
CA ASN A 106 10.74 -18.51 -9.83
C ASN A 106 10.32 -19.40 -8.65
N ASN A 107 10.44 -18.93 -7.41
CA ASN A 107 10.04 -19.70 -6.23
C ASN A 107 9.17 -18.88 -5.28
N TYR A 108 8.42 -19.57 -4.43
CA TYR A 108 7.76 -18.94 -3.30
C TYR A 108 8.68 -18.95 -2.09
N VAL A 109 8.97 -17.77 -1.55
CA VAL A 109 9.85 -17.60 -0.39
C VAL A 109 9.04 -17.07 0.81
N PRO A 110 9.29 -17.58 2.02
CA PRO A 110 8.58 -17.12 3.21
C PRO A 110 8.93 -15.66 3.51
N VAL A 111 7.96 -14.94 4.08
CA VAL A 111 8.10 -13.54 4.51
C VAL A 111 7.47 -13.33 5.87
N ASN A 112 7.97 -12.35 6.62
CA ASN A 112 7.42 -11.96 7.93
C ASN A 112 6.53 -10.72 7.86
N ASN A 113 6.52 -10.03 6.73
CA ASN A 113 5.77 -8.79 6.53
C ASN A 113 5.02 -8.83 5.19
N LEU A 114 3.80 -8.32 5.20
CA LEU A 114 2.98 -8.13 4.01
C LEU A 114 3.08 -6.67 3.57
N LEU A 115 3.70 -6.44 2.42
CA LEU A 115 3.83 -5.10 1.85
C LEU A 115 2.72 -4.86 0.82
N THR A 116 2.32 -3.61 0.67
CA THR A 116 1.42 -3.22 -0.42
C THR A 116 2.07 -3.47 -1.78
N LYS A 117 1.27 -3.46 -2.85
CA LYS A 117 1.68 -3.72 -4.25
C LYS A 117 2.07 -5.16 -4.59
N ILE A 118 2.31 -6.01 -3.59
CA ILE A 118 2.72 -7.41 -3.78
C ILE A 118 1.55 -8.36 -3.52
N GLY A 119 1.44 -9.41 -4.32
CA GLY A 119 0.55 -10.54 -4.06
C GLY A 119 1.24 -11.62 -3.22
N TYR A 120 0.51 -12.23 -2.29
CA TYR A 120 1.02 -13.25 -1.38
C TYR A 120 0.13 -14.49 -1.37
N TRP A 121 0.75 -15.65 -1.16
CA TRP A 121 0.05 -16.81 -0.64
C TRP A 121 0.16 -16.78 0.86
N VAL A 122 -0.96 -16.59 1.56
CA VAL A 122 -1.04 -16.72 3.01
C VAL A 122 -1.63 -18.07 3.36
N LYS A 123 -1.06 -18.75 4.35
CA LYS A 123 -1.52 -20.05 4.83
C LYS A 123 -2.07 -19.89 6.25
N LEU A 124 -3.32 -20.29 6.43
CA LEU A 124 -3.97 -20.35 7.74
C LEU A 124 -4.18 -21.82 8.16
N HIS A 125 -4.21 -22.05 9.46
CA HIS A 125 -4.55 -23.35 10.06
C HIS A 125 -6.04 -23.48 10.39
N GLU A 126 -6.80 -22.39 10.31
CA GLU A 126 -8.25 -22.35 10.46
C GLU A 126 -8.84 -21.23 9.59
N SER A 127 -10.06 -21.41 9.11
CA SER A 127 -10.78 -20.35 8.39
C SER A 127 -11.04 -19.16 9.29
N LYS A 128 -10.83 -17.95 8.78
CA LYS A 128 -10.90 -16.72 9.57
C LYS A 128 -11.49 -15.56 8.79
N LYS A 129 -12.29 -14.76 9.50
CA LYS A 129 -12.66 -13.41 9.07
C LYS A 129 -11.80 -12.41 9.81
N LEU A 130 -11.24 -11.45 9.09
CA LEU A 130 -10.43 -10.38 9.66
C LEU A 130 -10.68 -9.09 8.91
N THR A 131 -10.39 -7.98 9.56
CA THR A 131 -10.48 -6.65 8.99
C THR A 131 -9.09 -6.01 9.05
N VAL A 132 -8.63 -5.49 7.92
CA VAL A 132 -7.37 -4.71 7.85
C VAL A 132 -7.74 -3.28 7.50
N CYS A 133 -7.31 -2.35 8.34
CA CYS A 133 -7.54 -0.93 8.16
C CYS A 133 -6.22 -0.20 7.93
N GLY A 134 -6.31 0.90 7.20
CA GLY A 134 -5.24 1.87 7.13
C GLY A 134 -5.43 2.86 5.99
N PRO A 135 -4.44 3.75 5.83
CA PRO A 135 -4.18 4.53 4.64
C PRO A 135 -4.47 3.77 3.33
N PRO A 136 -5.35 4.25 2.43
CA PRO A 136 -5.58 3.58 1.15
C PRO A 136 -4.36 3.65 0.22
N LEU A 137 -4.06 2.55 -0.47
CA LEU A 137 -3.15 2.55 -1.60
C LEU A 137 -3.92 3.03 -2.84
N ASN A 138 -3.88 4.33 -3.12
CA ASN A 138 -4.64 4.88 -4.25
C ASN A 138 -3.99 4.54 -5.59
N ASN A 139 -2.66 4.60 -5.70
CA ASN A 139 -1.97 4.39 -6.97
C ASN A 139 -0.87 3.34 -6.88
N LEU A 140 -0.70 2.57 -7.95
CA LEU A 140 0.37 1.60 -8.10
C LEU A 140 1.04 1.79 -9.46
N ASN A 141 2.36 1.92 -9.42
CA ASN A 141 3.22 1.99 -10.60
C ASN A 141 4.42 1.05 -10.37
N LEU A 142 4.63 0.10 -11.29
CA LEU A 142 5.69 -0.90 -11.24
C LEU A 142 6.37 -1.06 -12.59
N GLU A 143 7.69 -1.18 -12.60
CA GLU A 143 8.43 -1.62 -13.78
C GLU A 143 8.43 -3.16 -13.83
N LEU A 144 7.81 -3.74 -14.86
CA LEU A 144 7.66 -5.19 -15.01
C LEU A 144 8.42 -5.69 -16.23
N ALA A 145 9.14 -6.80 -16.06
CA ALA A 145 9.75 -7.56 -17.14
C ALA A 145 8.73 -8.55 -17.78
N PRO A 146 9.04 -9.17 -18.93
CA PRO A 146 8.19 -10.24 -19.48
C PRO A 146 8.01 -11.41 -18.52
N GLY A 147 6.84 -12.04 -18.55
CA GLY A 147 6.52 -13.21 -17.73
C GLY A 147 5.43 -12.96 -16.70
N PHE A 148 5.31 -13.89 -15.75
CA PHE A 148 4.28 -13.83 -14.71
C PHE A 148 4.75 -13.06 -13.48
N HIS A 149 3.87 -12.20 -12.98
CA HIS A 149 4.06 -11.41 -11.77
C HIS A 149 2.89 -11.62 -10.83
N PHE A 150 3.15 -11.75 -9.53
CA PHE A 150 2.10 -11.87 -8.53
C PHE A 150 1.94 -10.53 -7.79
N ILE A 151 0.92 -9.77 -8.19
CA ILE A 151 0.78 -8.34 -7.91
C ILE A 151 -0.46 -8.11 -7.03
N GLY A 152 -0.34 -7.13 -6.13
CA GLY A 152 -1.44 -6.65 -5.30
C GLY A 152 -2.29 -5.56 -5.96
N SER A 153 -3.50 -5.36 -5.45
CA SER A 153 -4.43 -4.31 -5.93
C SER A 153 -4.24 -2.98 -5.17
N VAL A 154 -4.80 -1.91 -5.73
CA VAL A 154 -5.09 -0.63 -5.05
C VAL A 154 -6.40 -0.72 -4.23
N SER A 155 -6.74 0.36 -3.52
CA SER A 155 -7.93 0.53 -2.67
C SER A 155 -9.25 0.47 -3.42
N THR A 156 -9.25 0.73 -4.72
CA THR A 156 -10.44 0.65 -5.57
C THR A 156 -10.28 -0.43 -6.62
N LYS A 157 -11.40 -0.96 -7.12
CA LYS A 157 -11.37 -1.92 -8.22
C LYS A 157 -10.97 -1.20 -9.50
N GLN A 158 -9.93 -1.68 -10.17
CA GLN A 158 -9.31 -0.96 -11.29
C GLN A 158 -8.98 -1.89 -12.46
N THR A 159 -9.12 -1.37 -13.68
CA THR A 159 -8.54 -2.00 -14.87
C THR A 159 -7.12 -1.48 -15.04
N PRO A 160 -6.08 -2.33 -15.02
CA PRO A 160 -4.72 -1.87 -15.19
C PRO A 160 -4.43 -1.38 -16.62
N SER A 161 -3.46 -0.50 -16.72
CA SER A 161 -2.89 -0.03 -17.98
C SER A 161 -1.37 -0.18 -17.98
N THR A 162 -0.76 -0.06 -19.17
CA THR A 162 0.70 -0.15 -19.31
C THR A 162 1.28 0.93 -20.19
N ILE A 163 2.56 1.23 -19.98
CA ILE A 163 3.38 2.05 -20.87
C ILE A 163 4.63 1.24 -21.27
N PRO A 164 4.83 0.88 -22.56
CA PRO A 164 3.90 1.07 -23.68
C PRO A 164 2.56 0.33 -23.47
N THR A 165 1.51 0.76 -24.17
CA THR A 165 0.16 0.17 -24.07
C THR A 165 0.11 -1.27 -24.60
N ASP A 166 -0.90 -2.05 -24.18
CA ASP A 166 -1.16 -3.43 -24.64
C ASP A 166 -0.06 -4.47 -24.30
N ASN A 167 0.60 -4.30 -23.16
CA ASN A 167 1.62 -5.24 -22.68
C ASN A 167 1.11 -6.32 -21.72
N ILE A 168 -0.14 -6.24 -21.28
CA ILE A 168 -0.79 -7.28 -20.47
C ILE A 168 -1.31 -8.36 -21.41
N GLU A 169 -0.86 -9.60 -21.22
CA GLU A 169 -1.35 -10.75 -21.98
C GLU A 169 -2.58 -11.37 -21.33
N ALA A 170 -2.57 -11.50 -20.00
CA ALA A 170 -3.68 -12.02 -19.21
C ALA A 170 -3.52 -11.64 -17.74
N ILE A 171 -4.64 -11.64 -17.01
CA ILE A 171 -4.68 -11.45 -15.55
C ILE A 171 -5.52 -12.58 -14.97
N TYR A 172 -5.01 -13.26 -13.95
CA TYR A 172 -5.72 -14.34 -13.28
C TYR A 172 -5.87 -14.08 -11.78
N ILE A 173 -7.00 -14.50 -11.23
CA ILE A 173 -7.18 -14.71 -9.78
C ILE A 173 -7.26 -16.20 -9.49
N TRP A 174 -6.91 -16.59 -8.26
CA TRP A 174 -7.17 -17.94 -7.79
C TRP A 174 -8.50 -17.99 -7.06
N LYS A 175 -9.43 -18.81 -7.56
CA LYS A 175 -10.78 -18.99 -7.03
C LYS A 175 -11.22 -20.43 -7.25
N ASP A 176 -11.85 -21.04 -6.24
CA ASP A 176 -12.41 -22.40 -6.32
C ASP A 176 -11.42 -23.44 -6.85
N ASN A 177 -10.16 -23.38 -6.38
CA ASN A 177 -9.05 -24.23 -6.79
C ASN A 177 -8.65 -24.15 -8.28
N ALA A 178 -8.97 -23.05 -8.94
CA ALA A 178 -8.60 -22.79 -10.33
C ALA A 178 -8.11 -21.35 -10.54
N TRP A 179 -7.30 -21.17 -11.58
CA TRP A 179 -6.99 -19.84 -12.11
C TRP A 179 -8.14 -19.39 -13.00
N VAL A 180 -8.74 -18.26 -12.66
CA VAL A 180 -9.84 -17.63 -13.41
C VAL A 180 -9.34 -16.34 -13.99
N GLU A 181 -9.48 -16.19 -15.31
CA GLU A 181 -9.09 -14.96 -16.02
C GLU A 181 -10.04 -13.80 -15.67
N VAL A 182 -9.47 -12.62 -15.47
CA VAL A 182 -10.19 -11.38 -15.16
C VAL A 182 -9.57 -10.24 -15.95
N THR A 183 -10.30 -9.13 -16.06
CA THR A 183 -9.81 -7.89 -16.69
C THR A 183 -9.57 -6.77 -15.68
N GLU A 184 -10.09 -6.93 -14.46
CA GLU A 184 -10.03 -5.94 -13.39
C GLU A 184 -9.34 -6.51 -12.16
N MET A 185 -8.55 -5.68 -11.49
CA MET A 185 -7.93 -6.00 -10.22
C MET A 185 -8.83 -5.54 -9.06
N THR A 186 -9.20 -6.49 -8.20
CA THR A 186 -10.10 -6.24 -7.06
C THR A 186 -9.30 -6.06 -5.77
N PRO A 187 -9.60 -5.05 -4.93
CA PRO A 187 -8.94 -4.84 -3.65
C PRO A 187 -8.90 -6.10 -2.78
N GLY A 188 -7.79 -6.33 -2.08
CA GLY A 188 -7.59 -7.48 -1.21
C GLY A 188 -7.17 -8.78 -1.90
N LEU A 189 -7.39 -8.92 -3.21
CA LEU A 189 -6.95 -10.10 -3.96
C LEU A 189 -5.54 -9.94 -4.51
N ALA A 190 -4.79 -11.04 -4.55
CA ALA A 190 -3.56 -11.13 -5.34
C ALA A 190 -3.88 -11.60 -6.76
N HIS A 191 -3.23 -11.00 -7.75
CA HIS A 191 -3.45 -11.30 -9.17
C HIS A 191 -2.16 -11.78 -9.82
N CYS A 192 -2.26 -12.84 -10.62
CA CYS A 192 -1.18 -13.29 -11.48
C CYS A 192 -1.30 -12.58 -12.82
N VAL A 193 -0.42 -11.62 -13.07
CA VAL A 193 -0.40 -10.78 -14.28
C VAL A 193 0.69 -11.29 -15.21
N LYS A 194 0.34 -11.61 -16.45
CA LYS A 194 1.29 -12.02 -17.49
C LYS A 194 1.63 -10.83 -18.39
N ILE A 195 2.91 -10.52 -18.50
CA ILE A 195 3.45 -9.39 -19.28
C ILE A 195 4.20 -9.87 -20.51
N LYS A 196 3.95 -9.24 -21.67
CA LYS A 196 4.55 -9.59 -22.97
C LYS A 196 5.97 -9.03 -23.14
N THR A 197 6.14 -7.73 -22.94
CA THR A 197 7.43 -7.01 -23.08
C THR A 197 7.65 -6.08 -21.87
N PRO A 198 8.89 -5.65 -21.57
CA PRO A 198 9.12 -4.74 -20.46
C PRO A 198 8.21 -3.51 -20.53
N CYS A 199 7.51 -3.22 -19.43
CA CYS A 199 6.58 -2.10 -19.38
C CYS A 199 6.44 -1.54 -17.97
N GLN A 200 5.99 -0.29 -17.90
CA GLN A 200 5.44 0.28 -16.71
C GLN A 200 3.98 -0.18 -16.55
N PHE A 201 3.63 -0.80 -15.44
CA PHE A 201 2.29 -1.28 -15.08
C PHE A 201 1.63 -0.31 -14.10
N ILE A 202 0.40 0.10 -14.38
CA ILE A 202 -0.25 1.22 -13.71
C ILE A 202 -1.67 0.85 -13.27
N LEU A 203 -1.97 1.10 -11.99
CA LEU A 203 -3.33 1.22 -11.45
C LEU A 203 -3.50 2.63 -10.90
N ASN A 204 -4.49 3.35 -11.41
CA ASN A 204 -4.84 4.69 -10.94
C ASN A 204 -6.16 4.61 -10.17
N GLY A 205 -6.09 4.39 -8.86
CA GLY A 205 -7.25 4.51 -7.99
C GLY A 205 -7.61 5.98 -7.74
N GLU A 206 -8.89 6.21 -7.47
CA GLU A 206 -9.43 7.52 -7.09
C GLU A 206 -9.02 7.93 -5.67
#